data_AF-A0A929RRN4-F1
#
_entry.id   AF-A0A929RRN4-F1
#
_cell.length_a   1.000
_cell.length_b   1.000
_cell.length_c   1.000
_cell.angle_alpha   90.00
_cell.angle_beta   90.00
_cell.angle_gamma   90.00
#
_symmetry.space_group_name_H-M   'P 1'
#
loop_
_entity.id
_entity.type
_entity.pdbx_description
1 polymer ?
#
loop_
_entity_poly.entity_id
_entity_poly.type
_entity_poly.pdbx_seq_one_letter_code
_entity_poly.pdbx_strand_id
1 'polypeptide(L)'
;MSLSNQTYNTLKWIAQILLPALATLYLALAGLWGFPHTEAVVGTITALDTFLGALLGLAAKNYEPEVDGVLHVDHKNQEVYAALETPAQDMTKKDTATLKVSEV
;
A
#
# COMPACT_ATOMS: atom_id res chain seq x y z
N MET A 1 -12.26 11.96 7.81
CA MET A 1 -12.83 10.71 7.29
C MET A 1 -11.68 9.93 6.67
N SER A 2 -11.05 9.06 7.47
CA SER A 2 -9.99 8.17 6.98
C SER A 2 -10.61 7.27 5.91
N LEU A 3 -10.06 7.29 4.70
CA LEU A 3 -10.34 6.25 3.71
C LEU A 3 -9.93 4.94 4.38
N SER A 4 -10.92 4.21 4.90
CA SER A 4 -10.76 2.95 5.62
C SER A 4 -9.58 2.19 5.02
N ASN A 5 -8.55 2.00 5.84
CA ASN A 5 -7.27 1.36 5.52
C ASN A 5 -7.44 0.11 4.63
N GLN A 6 -8.57 -0.59 4.76
CA GLN A 6 -8.93 -1.75 3.96
C GLN A 6 -9.17 -1.46 2.47
N THR A 7 -9.85 -0.37 2.10
CA THR A 7 -10.17 -0.06 0.70
C THR A 7 -8.91 0.34 -0.07
N TYR A 8 -8.07 1.20 0.52
CA TYR A 8 -6.78 1.57 -0.07
C TYR A 8 -5.87 0.35 -0.23
N ASN A 9 -5.75 -0.49 0.81
CA ASN A 9 -4.95 -1.70 0.75
C ASN A 9 -5.46 -2.71 -0.30
N THR A 10 -6.79 -2.84 -0.43
CA THR A 10 -7.40 -3.72 -1.44
C THR A 10 -7.12 -3.21 -2.86
N LEU A 11 -7.34 -1.92 -3.11
CA LEU A 11 -7.05 -1.33 -4.43
C LEU A 11 -5.56 -1.42 -4.77
N LYS A 12 -4.69 -1.17 -3.79
CA LYS A 12 -3.24 -1.32 -3.93
C LYS A 12 -2.85 -2.74 -4.30
N TRP A 13 -3.44 -3.74 -3.64
CA TRP A 13 -3.21 -5.15 -3.96
C TRP A 13 -3.70 -5.50 -5.37
N ILE A 14 -4.87 -5.00 -5.78
CA ILE A 14 -5.41 -5.22 -7.12
C ILE A 14 -4.47 -4.68 -8.19
N ALA A 15 -4.01 -3.43 -8.05
CA ALA A 15 -3.10 -2.81 -9.01
C ALA A 15 -1.71 -3.46 -9.01
N GLN A 16 -1.15 -3.80 -7.84
CA GLN A 16 0.21 -4.32 -7.79
C GLN A 16 0.32 -5.81 -8.16
N ILE A 17 -0.75 -6.59 -8.00
CA ILE A 17 -0.69 -8.05 -8.13
C ILE A 17 -1.72 -8.57 -9.14
N LEU A 18 -3.00 -8.25 -8.96
CA LEU A 18 -4.08 -8.87 -9.75
C LEU A 18 -4.01 -8.46 -11.23
N LEU A 19 -3.93 -7.16 -11.53
CA LEU A 19 -3.95 -6.67 -12.91
C LEU A 19 -2.72 -7.09 -13.73
N PRO A 20 -1.48 -7.00 -13.20
CA PRO A 20 -0.30 -7.51 -13.89
C PRO A 20 -0.36 -9.03 -14.14
N ALA A 21 -0.86 -9.79 -13.16
CA ALA A 21 -1.03 -11.23 -13.30
C ALA A 21 -2.06 -11.58 -14.37
N LEU A 22 -3.19 -10.85 -14.44
CA LEU A 22 -4.21 -11.04 -15.48
C LEU A 22 -3.69 -10.69 -16.87
N ALA A 23 -2.92 -9.60 -17.01
CA ALA A 23 -2.28 -9.24 -18.27
C ALA A 23 -1.35 -10.36 -18.76
N THR A 24 -0.53 -10.89 -17.85
CA THR A 24 0.42 -11.98 -18.14
C THR A 24 -0.30 -13.29 -18.48
N LEU A 25 -1.37 -13.63 -17.74
CA LEU A 25 -2.19 -14.81 -18.01
C LEU A 25 -2.83 -14.74 -19.39
N TYR A 26 -3.43 -13.60 -19.73
CA TYR A 26 -4.06 -13.43 -21.04
C TYR A 26 -3.02 -13.51 -22.17
N LEU A 27 -1.85 -12.89 -22.00
CA LEU A 27 -0.74 -12.99 -22.94
C LEU A 27 -0.33 -14.46 -23.18
N ALA A 28 -0.17 -15.24 -22.11
CA ALA A 28 0.18 -16.66 -22.21
C ALA A 28 -0.92 -17.47 -22.92
N LEU A 29 -2.19 -17.33 -22.49
CA LEU A 29 -3.32 -18.05 -23.09
C LEU A 29 -3.51 -17.70 -24.57
N ALA A 30 -3.36 -16.43 -24.93
CA ALA A 30 -3.45 -15.99 -26.32
C ALA A 30 -2.31 -16.58 -27.17
N GLY A 31 -1.10 -16.70 -26.62
CA GLY A 31 0.02 -17.38 -27.27
C GLY A 31 -0.21 -18.88 -27.47
N LEU A 32 -0.85 -19.56 -26.50
CA LEU A 32 -1.13 -20.99 -26.59
C LEU A 32 -2.31 -21.32 -27.51
N TRP A 33 -3.38 -20.53 -27.46
CA TRP A 33 -4.64 -20.82 -28.17
C TRP A 33 -4.84 -19.97 -29.44
N GLY A 34 -3.88 -19.11 -29.77
CA GLY A 34 -3.90 -18.30 -30.99
C GLY A 34 -5.00 -17.25 -31.00
N PHE A 35 -5.34 -16.65 -29.85
CA PHE A 35 -6.38 -15.63 -29.78
C PHE A 35 -6.00 -14.37 -30.58
N PRO A 36 -6.95 -13.75 -31.30
CA PRO A 36 -6.71 -12.50 -31.99
C PRO A 36 -6.63 -11.32 -31.00
N HIS A 37 -6.01 -10.21 -31.44
CA HIS A 37 -5.94 -8.94 -30.69
C HIS A 37 -5.24 -8.99 -29.33
N THR A 38 -4.24 -9.86 -29.16
CA THR A 38 -3.50 -10.03 -27.90
C THR A 38 -2.95 -8.72 -27.34
N GLU A 39 -2.26 -7.96 -28.18
CA GLU A 39 -1.64 -6.69 -27.78
C GLU A 39 -2.67 -5.65 -27.34
N ALA A 40 -3.84 -5.60 -27.99
CA ALA A 40 -4.89 -4.66 -27.62
C ALA A 40 -5.44 -4.97 -26.23
N VAL A 41 -5.71 -6.25 -25.93
CA VAL A 41 -6.24 -6.65 -24.63
C VAL A 41 -5.19 -6.44 -23.53
N VAL A 42 -3.96 -6.93 -23.71
CA VAL A 42 -2.87 -6.72 -22.75
C VAL A 42 -2.56 -5.24 -22.55
N GLY A 43 -2.60 -4.45 -23.63
CA GLY A 43 -2.41 -3.00 -23.61
C GLY A 43 -3.49 -2.29 -22.81
N THR A 44 -4.76 -2.67 -22.98
CA THR A 44 -5.86 -2.08 -22.17
C THR A 44 -5.73 -2.41 -20.69
N ILE A 45 -5.38 -3.65 -20.34
CA ILE A 45 -5.16 -4.04 -18.94
C ILE A 45 -4.00 -3.22 -18.34
N THR A 46 -2.88 -3.12 -19.06
CA THR A 46 -1.70 -2.34 -18.63
C THR A 46 -2.01 -0.86 -18.47
N ALA A 47 -2.79 -0.28 -19.39
CA ALA A 47 -3.19 1.12 -19.32
C ALA A 47 -4.09 1.40 -18.12
N LEU A 48 -5.07 0.53 -17.85
CA LEU A 48 -5.93 0.61 -16.67
C LEU A 48 -5.13 0.44 -15.39
N ASP A 49 -4.21 -0.52 -15.36
CA ASP A 49 -3.34 -0.78 -14.21
C ASP A 49 -2.45 0.42 -13.88
N THR A 50 -1.80 0.99 -14.91
CA THR A 50 -0.97 2.18 -14.76
C THR A 50 -1.78 3.37 -14.24
N PHE A 51 -2.99 3.58 -14.77
CA PHE A 51 -3.89 4.64 -14.32
C PHE A 51 -4.30 4.47 -12.86
N LEU A 52 -4.70 3.25 -12.45
CA LEU A 52 -5.04 2.93 -11.07
C LEU A 52 -3.83 3.08 -10.15
N GLY A 53 -2.66 2.63 -10.56
CA GLY A 53 -1.40 2.79 -9.83
C GLY A 53 -1.06 4.28 -9.59
N ALA A 54 -1.26 5.15 -10.59
CA ALA A 54 -1.04 6.58 -10.46
C ALA A 54 -2.02 7.23 -9.46
N LEU A 55 -3.32 6.89 -9.53
CA LEU A 55 -4.33 7.36 -8.59
C LEU A 55 -4.04 6.90 -7.16
N LEU A 56 -3.64 5.64 -7.00
CA LEU A 56 -3.27 5.08 -5.70
C LEU A 56 -2.00 5.72 -5.14
N GLY A 57 -1.01 6.01 -5.98
CA GLY A 57 0.17 6.76 -5.57
C GLY A 57 -0.17 8.16 -5.06
N LEU A 58 -1.12 8.85 -5.70
CA LEU A 58 -1.60 10.15 -5.23
C LEU A 58 -2.40 10.02 -3.92
N ALA A 59 -3.28 9.02 -3.81
CA ALA A 59 -4.04 8.76 -2.58
C ALA A 59 -3.11 8.38 -1.42
N ALA A 60 -2.01 7.67 -1.69
CA ALA A 60 -0.99 7.30 -0.69
C ALA A 60 -0.34 8.52 -0.03
N LYS A 61 -0.14 9.61 -0.78
CA LYS A 61 0.46 10.84 -0.22
C LYS A 61 -0.40 11.50 0.84
N ASN A 62 -1.71 11.27 0.80
CA ASN A 62 -2.66 11.77 1.78
C ASN A 62 -3.07 10.70 2.80
N TYR A 63 -2.43 9.53 2.74
CA TYR A 63 -2.70 8.42 3.65
C TYR A 63 -1.68 8.44 4.79
N GLU A 64 -2.13 8.81 5.98
CA GLU A 64 -1.36 8.58 7.21
C GLU A 64 -1.67 7.16 7.71
N PRO A 65 -0.68 6.26 7.74
CA PRO A 65 -0.88 4.95 8.33
C PRO A 65 -1.24 5.09 9.81
N GLU A 66 -2.03 4.15 10.32
CA GLU A 66 -2.30 4.06 11.75
C GLU A 66 -0.99 3.84 12.51
N VAL A 67 -0.66 4.77 13.40
CA VAL A 67 0.54 4.72 14.23
C VAL A 67 0.12 4.42 15.66
N ASP A 68 0.87 3.54 16.32
CA ASP A 68 0.59 3.13 17.70
C ASP A 68 1.19 4.13 18.72
N GLY A 69 2.01 5.08 18.24
CA GLY A 69 2.64 6.14 19.02
C GLY A 69 3.68 6.95 18.24
N VAL A 70 4.41 7.80 18.97
CA VAL A 70 5.48 8.67 18.45
C VAL A 70 6.80 8.31 19.12
N LEU A 71 7.88 8.20 18.34
CA LEU A 71 9.24 8.11 18.83
C LEU A 71 9.84 9.52 18.85
N HIS A 72 10.00 10.09 20.03
CA HIS A 72 10.64 11.38 20.22
C HIS A 72 12.16 11.21 20.21
N VAL A 73 12.83 11.97 19.34
CA VAL A 73 14.29 12.03 19.25
C VAL A 73 14.72 13.44 19.65
N ASP A 74 15.31 13.56 20.84
CA ASP A 74 15.87 14.80 21.36
C ASP A 74 17.37 14.85 21.07
N HIS A 75 17.75 15.69 20.11
CA HIS A 75 19.15 15.86 19.71
C HIS A 75 19.97 16.69 20.70
N LYS A 76 19.33 17.47 21.58
CA LYS A 76 20.01 18.34 22.55
C LYS A 76 20.46 17.55 23.78
N ASN A 77 19.60 16.64 24.24
CA ASN A 77 19.88 15.79 25.40
C ASN A 77 20.39 14.38 25.00
N GLN A 78 20.44 14.07 23.70
CA GLN A 78 20.79 12.74 23.17
C GLN A 78 19.88 11.63 23.72
N GLU A 79 18.59 11.93 23.89
CA GLU A 79 17.60 11.00 24.43
C GLU A 79 16.59 10.59 23.35
N VAL A 80 16.16 9.33 23.42
CA VAL A 80 15.12 8.78 22.56
C VAL A 80 14.08 8.08 23.42
N TYR A 81 12.81 8.50 23.34
CA TYR A 81 11.72 7.86 24.07
C TYR A 81 10.47 7.68 23.20
N ALA A 82 9.73 6.60 23.46
CA ALA A 82 8.48 6.30 22.77
C ALA A 82 7.28 6.77 23.61
N ALA A 83 6.43 7.59 23.02
CA ALA A 83 5.12 7.95 23.55
C ALA A 83 4.05 7.10 22.85
N LEU A 84 3.48 6.15 23.56
CA LEU A 84 2.44 5.26 23.04
C LEU A 84 1.06 5.90 23.26
N GLU A 85 0.33 6.13 22.17
CA GLU A 85 -1.05 6.62 22.25
C GLU A 85 -2.02 5.45 22.49
N THR A 86 -1.59 4.23 22.17
CA THR A 86 -2.39 3.01 22.31
C THR A 86 -2.25 2.43 23.73
N PRO A 87 -3.34 2.01 24.40
CA PRO A 87 -3.27 1.37 25.72
C PRO A 87 -2.41 0.10 25.70
N ALA A 88 -1.58 -0.09 26.74
CA ALA A 88 -0.67 -1.24 26.86
C ALA A 88 -1.37 -2.62 26.76
N GLN A 89 -2.65 -2.69 27.12
CA GLN A 89 -3.47 -3.91 27.03
C GLN A 89 -3.77 -4.33 25.58
N ASP A 90 -3.80 -3.39 24.63
CA ASP A 90 -4.05 -3.67 23.22
C ASP A 90 -2.77 -3.89 22.43
N MET A 91 -1.63 -3.43 22.96
CA MET A 91 -0.31 -3.65 22.36
C MET A 91 0.14 -5.11 22.43
N THR A 92 -0.27 -5.85 23.46
CA THR A 92 0.03 -7.29 23.57
C THR A 92 -0.79 -8.16 22.61
N LYS A 93 -1.78 -7.58 21.92
CA LYS A 93 -2.56 -8.25 20.87
C LYS A 93 -1.97 -8.07 19.48
N LYS A 94 -1.03 -7.14 19.29
CA LYS A 94 -0.35 -6.88 18.03
C LYS A 94 1.09 -7.40 18.11
N ASP A 95 1.55 -8.14 17.10
CA ASP A 95 2.95 -8.62 17.03
C ASP A 95 3.96 -7.50 16.74
N THR A 96 3.48 -6.36 16.23
CA THR A 96 4.30 -5.21 15.83
C THR A 96 3.64 -3.88 16.19
N ALA A 97 4.43 -2.91 16.63
CA ALA A 97 4.01 -1.52 16.88
C ALA A 97 4.68 -0.56 15.88
N THR A 98 3.92 0.36 15.31
CA THR A 98 4.40 1.36 14.35
C THR A 98 4.53 2.72 15.04
N LEU A 99 5.73 3.28 15.10
CA LEU A 99 5.98 4.58 15.72
C LEU A 99 6.36 5.64 14.67
N LYS A 100 5.72 6.81 14.72
CA LYS A 100 6.11 7.98 13.90
C LYS A 100 7.32 8.66 14.56
N VAL A 101 8.41 8.88 13.83
CA VAL A 101 9.57 9.60 14.38
C VAL A 101 9.27 11.10 14.38
N SER A 102 9.47 11.76 15.53
CA SER A 102 9.35 13.20 15.69
C SER A 102 10.58 13.76 16.40
N GLU A 103 11.18 14.81 15.86
CA GLU A 103 12.18 15.60 16.59
C GLU A 103 11.50 16.50 17.62
N VAL A 104 12.16 16.67 18.76
CA VAL A 104 11.81 17.61 19.84
C VAL A 104 12.99 18.52 20.13
#